data_AF-A0A662M742-F1
#
_entry.id   AF-A0A662M742-F1
#
_cell.length_a   1.000
_cell.length_b   1.000
_cell.length_c   1.000
_cell.angle_alpha   90.00
_cell.angle_beta   90.00
_cell.angle_gamma   90.00
#
_symmetry.space_group_name_H-M   'P 1'
#
loop_
_entity.id
_entity.type
_entity.pdbx_description
1 polymer ?
#
loop_
_entity_poly.entity_id
_entity_poly.type
_entity_poly.pdbx_seq_one_letter_code
_entity_poly.pdbx_strand_id
1 'polypeptide(L)'
;MNGTRKKLLLIAVAMVAVSAVVATQYARAQLSYEYSINHPSNGFIRFVGSDNATDGIRVLRAESGNTTLKLNFGDLTKGVNKTYTAAFAIVNEENFSVDITDIEVSPTSGADYLQIWLHGNPTAKAENDASSVFMWNKGSDVTPGDTTAWTLAAGNSDPSNMGSGITTAWDGTAQVRYTESTASATSGTDDYVWVQISIDIPDTASAGSYSGTITFDFEATTH
;
A
#
# COMPACT_ATOMS: atom_id res chain seq x y z
N MET A 1 50.64 -68.88 -18.73
CA MET A 1 50.29 -67.44 -18.80
C MET A 1 50.09 -66.92 -17.37
N ASN A 2 51.07 -66.15 -16.90
CA ASN A 2 51.36 -65.88 -15.48
C ASN A 2 50.28 -65.06 -14.77
N GLY A 3 49.96 -65.46 -13.52
CA GLY A 3 48.97 -64.83 -12.63
C GLY A 3 49.20 -63.34 -12.34
N THR A 4 50.38 -62.81 -12.65
CA THR A 4 50.73 -61.39 -12.56
C THR A 4 49.93 -60.51 -13.53
N ARG A 5 49.62 -60.99 -14.74
CA ARG A 5 48.81 -60.22 -15.73
C ARG A 5 47.33 -60.11 -15.32
N LYS A 6 46.77 -61.15 -14.68
CA LYS A 6 45.39 -61.13 -14.15
C LYS A 6 45.26 -60.21 -12.94
N LYS A 7 46.26 -60.18 -12.04
CA LYS A 7 46.29 -59.27 -10.87
C LYS A 7 46.45 -57.79 -11.28
N LEU A 8 47.24 -57.49 -12.30
CA LEU A 8 47.39 -56.12 -12.81
C LEU A 8 46.12 -55.61 -13.51
N LEU A 9 45.44 -56.48 -14.27
CA LEU A 9 44.17 -56.15 -14.94
C LEU A 9 43.05 -55.89 -13.92
N LEU A 10 42.99 -56.67 -12.83
CA LEU A 10 42.04 -56.47 -11.73
C LEU A 10 42.27 -55.15 -10.98
N ILE A 11 43.52 -54.74 -10.79
CA ILE A 11 43.85 -53.45 -10.17
C ILE A 11 43.53 -52.27 -11.11
N ALA A 12 43.76 -52.42 -12.42
CA ALA A 12 43.39 -51.41 -13.40
C ALA A 12 41.88 -51.26 -13.57
N VAL A 13 41.12 -52.36 -13.57
CA VAL A 13 39.64 -52.34 -13.60
C VAL A 13 39.07 -51.82 -12.29
N ALA A 14 39.68 -52.13 -11.14
CA ALA A 14 39.29 -51.55 -9.86
C ALA A 14 39.57 -50.04 -9.80
N MET A 15 40.69 -49.55 -10.37
CA MET A 15 40.96 -48.11 -10.47
C MET A 15 40.01 -47.40 -11.45
N VAL A 16 39.66 -48.02 -12.58
CA VAL A 16 38.70 -47.46 -13.56
C VAL A 16 37.27 -47.47 -13.01
N ALA A 17 36.89 -48.52 -12.27
CA ALA A 17 35.61 -48.61 -11.58
C ALA A 17 35.50 -47.62 -10.41
N VAL A 18 36.61 -47.36 -9.69
CA VAL A 18 36.66 -46.32 -8.65
C VAL A 18 36.67 -44.92 -9.28
N SER A 19 37.31 -44.69 -10.43
CA SER A 19 37.27 -43.40 -11.13
C SER A 19 35.92 -43.09 -11.79
N ALA A 20 35.15 -44.11 -12.17
CA ALA A 20 33.79 -43.93 -12.70
C ALA A 20 32.73 -43.67 -11.62
N VAL A 21 33.05 -43.94 -10.34
CA VAL A 21 32.19 -43.63 -9.19
C VAL A 21 32.47 -42.23 -8.62
N VAL A 22 33.53 -41.56 -9.08
CA VAL A 22 33.82 -40.18 -8.67
C VAL A 22 33.07 -39.18 -9.55
N ALA A 23 32.02 -38.64 -8.94
CA ALA A 23 31.42 -37.33 -9.17
C ALA A 23 30.58 -37.15 -10.45
N THR A 24 29.38 -37.76 -10.48
CA THR A 24 28.21 -36.95 -10.82
C THR A 24 27.78 -36.22 -9.55
N GLN A 25 28.50 -35.15 -9.21
CA GLN A 25 28.01 -34.23 -8.18
C GLN A 25 26.84 -33.47 -8.82
N TYR A 26 25.62 -33.95 -8.59
CA TYR A 26 24.45 -33.11 -8.80
C TYR A 26 24.51 -32.04 -7.71
N ALA A 27 25.05 -30.87 -8.05
CA ALA A 27 24.92 -29.69 -7.20
C ALA A 27 23.43 -29.37 -7.12
N ARG A 28 22.78 -29.80 -6.03
CA ARG A 28 21.40 -29.46 -5.74
C ARG A 28 21.44 -28.21 -4.87
N ALA A 29 21.27 -27.05 -5.51
CA ALA A 29 21.00 -25.81 -4.79
C ALA A 29 19.55 -25.88 -4.29
N GLN A 30 19.38 -25.91 -2.97
CA GLN A 30 18.08 -25.87 -2.34
C GLN A 30 17.88 -24.46 -1.80
N LEU A 31 16.92 -23.74 -2.37
CA LEU A 31 16.50 -22.43 -1.91
C LEU A 31 15.21 -22.63 -1.12
N SER A 32 15.26 -22.34 0.18
CA SER A 32 14.04 -22.22 0.98
C SER A 32 13.53 -20.79 0.86
N TYR A 33 12.23 -20.65 0.67
CA TYR A 33 11.55 -19.36 0.77
C TYR A 33 10.60 -19.42 1.95
N GLU A 34 10.47 -18.29 2.63
CA GLU A 34 9.48 -18.05 3.67
C GLU A 34 8.87 -16.69 3.34
N TYR A 35 7.54 -16.60 3.38
CA TYR A 35 6.85 -15.33 3.28
C TYR A 35 5.67 -15.34 4.24
N SER A 36 5.41 -14.19 4.83
CA SER A 36 4.24 -13.95 5.68
C SER A 36 3.33 -12.98 4.97
N ILE A 37 2.02 -13.25 5.02
CA ILE A 37 1.01 -12.30 4.58
C ILE A 37 0.76 -11.37 5.76
N ASN A 38 1.21 -10.13 5.64
CA ASN A 38 0.96 -9.10 6.63
C ASN A 38 -0.37 -8.39 6.34
N HIS A 39 -0.98 -7.84 7.39
CA HIS A 39 -2.11 -6.93 7.25
C HIS A 39 -1.69 -5.72 6.39
N PRO A 40 -2.53 -5.17 5.49
CA PRO A 40 -2.14 -4.04 4.62
C PRO A 40 -1.70 -2.79 5.39
N SER A 41 -2.16 -2.65 6.63
CA SER A 41 -1.67 -1.59 7.53
C SER A 41 -0.24 -1.82 8.07
N ASN A 42 0.48 -2.84 7.61
CA ASN A 42 1.87 -3.15 7.90
C ASN A 42 2.62 -3.51 6.59
N GLY A 43 2.13 -3.04 5.43
CA GLY A 43 2.75 -3.24 4.12
C GLY A 43 3.80 -2.18 3.79
N PHE A 44 4.47 -2.34 2.65
CA PHE A 44 5.47 -1.37 2.16
C PHE A 44 4.87 -0.03 1.75
N ILE A 45 3.64 -0.05 1.23
CA ILE A 45 2.78 1.13 1.22
C ILE A 45 1.70 0.87 2.27
N ARG A 46 1.63 1.74 3.27
CA ARG A 46 0.75 1.63 4.41
C ARG A 46 -0.28 2.73 4.39
N PHE A 47 -1.48 2.42 4.90
CA PHE A 47 -2.55 3.39 5.07
C PHE A 47 -2.81 3.60 6.56
N VAL A 48 -2.91 4.85 6.98
CA VAL A 48 -3.07 5.26 8.38
C VAL A 48 -4.34 6.09 8.54
N GLY A 49 -5.27 5.66 9.37
CA GLY A 49 -6.52 6.40 9.61
C GLY A 49 -6.30 7.70 10.38
N SER A 50 -7.15 8.70 10.15
CA SER A 50 -7.17 9.94 10.94
C SER A 50 -8.61 10.37 11.23
N ASP A 51 -9.37 10.82 10.23
CA ASP A 51 -10.74 11.28 10.44
C ASP A 51 -11.70 10.16 10.86
N ASN A 52 -12.74 10.54 11.60
CA ASN A 52 -13.85 9.68 11.96
C ASN A 52 -15.04 9.90 11.01
N ALA A 53 -15.71 8.79 10.68
CA ALA A 53 -16.98 8.78 9.97
C ALA A 53 -18.15 9.23 10.88
N THR A 54 -19.37 9.23 10.36
CA THR A 54 -20.56 9.68 11.10
C THR A 54 -20.92 8.80 12.30
N ASP A 55 -20.40 7.57 12.37
CA ASP A 55 -20.56 6.65 13.50
C ASP A 55 -19.48 6.82 14.60
N GLY A 56 -18.56 7.77 14.44
CA GLY A 56 -17.49 8.05 15.40
C GLY A 56 -16.29 7.11 15.32
N ILE A 57 -16.26 6.16 14.38
CA ILE A 57 -15.11 5.27 14.11
C ILE A 57 -14.33 5.84 12.91
N ARG A 58 -13.02 5.57 12.85
CA ARG A 58 -12.14 6.00 11.74
C ARG A 58 -12.75 5.69 10.37
N VAL A 59 -12.57 6.58 9.40
CA VAL A 59 -13.03 6.37 8.02
C VAL A 59 -12.34 5.14 7.41
N LEU A 60 -11.01 5.06 7.53
CA LEU A 60 -10.24 3.88 7.16
C LEU A 60 -10.44 2.76 8.19
N ARG A 61 -10.80 1.57 7.71
CA ARG A 61 -11.05 0.39 8.55
C ARG A 61 -10.53 -0.86 7.88
N ALA A 62 -10.29 -1.90 8.66
CA ALA A 62 -10.22 -3.27 8.18
C ALA A 62 -11.37 -4.08 8.77
N GLU A 63 -11.81 -5.11 8.05
CA GLU A 63 -12.73 -6.08 8.63
C GLU A 63 -11.94 -7.04 9.53
N SER A 64 -12.45 -7.29 10.73
CA SER A 64 -11.81 -8.20 11.69
C SER A 64 -11.57 -9.57 11.06
N GLY A 65 -10.30 -9.96 10.91
CA GLY A 65 -9.90 -11.23 10.29
C GLY A 65 -9.71 -11.17 8.77
N ASN A 66 -9.89 -10.02 8.14
CA ASN A 66 -9.61 -9.77 6.73
C ASN A 66 -8.35 -8.91 6.57
N THR A 67 -7.58 -9.15 5.52
CA THR A 67 -6.43 -8.34 5.09
C THR A 67 -6.87 -7.31 4.05
N THR A 68 -8.09 -6.80 4.12
CA THR A 68 -8.61 -5.80 3.18
C THR A 68 -9.02 -4.55 3.91
N LEU A 69 -8.50 -3.42 3.44
CA LEU A 69 -8.89 -2.10 3.92
C LEU A 69 -10.16 -1.64 3.21
N LYS A 70 -10.98 -0.88 3.92
CA LYS A 70 -12.18 -0.22 3.39
C LYS A 70 -12.31 1.19 3.95
N LEU A 71 -12.95 2.04 3.17
CA LEU A 71 -13.41 3.34 3.62
C LEU A 71 -14.89 3.24 3.96
N ASN A 72 -15.24 3.56 5.20
CA ASN A 72 -16.64 3.60 5.63
C ASN A 72 -16.95 5.02 6.11
N PHE A 73 -17.89 5.67 5.43
CA PHE A 73 -18.32 7.04 5.72
C PHE A 73 -19.57 7.11 6.61
N GLY A 74 -20.15 5.96 6.96
CA GLY A 74 -21.41 5.82 7.68
C GLY A 74 -22.61 6.24 6.84
N ASP A 75 -23.72 6.56 7.50
CA ASP A 75 -24.94 7.01 6.84
C ASP A 75 -24.85 8.50 6.51
N LEU A 76 -25.09 8.83 5.24
CA LEU A 76 -25.12 10.20 4.72
C LEU A 76 -26.46 10.44 4.03
N THR A 77 -27.02 11.65 4.20
CA THR A 77 -28.27 12.04 3.56
C THR A 77 -28.02 12.71 2.22
N LYS A 78 -28.98 12.62 1.29
CA LYS A 78 -28.96 13.39 0.05
C LYS A 78 -28.89 14.91 0.33
N GLY A 79 -28.28 15.65 -0.58
CA GLY A 79 -28.06 17.09 -0.44
C GLY A 79 -26.89 17.48 0.47
N VAL A 80 -26.12 16.50 0.95
CA VAL A 80 -24.99 16.75 1.84
C VAL A 80 -23.68 16.74 1.06
N ASN A 81 -22.88 17.76 1.33
CA ASN A 81 -21.46 17.79 1.04
C ASN A 81 -20.69 17.59 2.36
N LYS A 82 -20.02 16.44 2.51
CA LYS A 82 -19.21 16.13 3.69
C LYS A 82 -17.77 15.91 3.27
N THR A 83 -16.88 16.73 3.81
CA THR A 83 -15.42 16.62 3.60
C THR A 83 -14.76 16.01 4.83
N TYR A 84 -13.86 15.06 4.58
CA TYR A 84 -12.89 14.49 5.50
C TYR A 84 -11.51 14.97 5.04
N THR A 85 -10.96 15.98 5.70
CA THR A 85 -9.70 16.63 5.31
C THR A 85 -8.50 15.69 5.45
N ALA A 86 -8.61 14.68 6.31
CA ALA A 86 -7.61 13.63 6.46
C ALA A 86 -8.33 12.28 6.66
N ALA A 87 -9.01 11.79 5.62
CA ALA A 87 -9.68 10.49 5.67
C ALA A 87 -8.69 9.38 6.08
N PHE A 88 -7.48 9.43 5.50
CA PHE A 88 -6.32 8.64 5.88
C PHE A 88 -5.04 9.30 5.35
N ALA A 89 -3.88 8.82 5.78
CA ALA A 89 -2.59 9.05 5.14
C ALA A 89 -2.13 7.81 4.38
N ILE A 90 -1.40 8.03 3.29
CA ILE A 90 -0.60 7.01 2.60
C ILE A 90 0.83 7.21 3.08
N VAL A 91 1.50 6.14 3.50
CA VAL A 91 2.86 6.14 4.05
C VAL A 91 3.70 5.16 3.25
N ASN A 92 4.86 5.61 2.81
CA ASN A 92 5.89 4.80 2.22
C ASN A 92 6.80 4.22 3.31
N GLU A 93 6.95 2.91 3.33
CA GLU A 93 7.86 2.17 4.22
C GLU A 93 9.05 1.59 3.45
N GLU A 94 9.07 1.74 2.12
CA GLU A 94 10.20 1.38 1.27
C GLU A 94 11.42 2.22 1.62
N ASN A 95 12.61 1.65 1.47
CA ASN A 95 13.86 2.37 1.70
C ASN A 95 14.29 3.27 0.53
N PHE A 96 13.38 3.52 -0.42
CA PHE A 96 13.53 4.41 -1.55
C PHE A 96 12.26 5.24 -1.72
N SER A 97 12.38 6.39 -2.39
CA SER A 97 11.24 7.26 -2.66
C SER A 97 10.29 6.64 -3.70
N VAL A 98 9.00 6.92 -3.54
CA VAL A 98 7.93 6.40 -4.41
C VAL A 98 7.04 7.56 -4.83
N ASP A 99 6.71 7.61 -6.10
CA ASP A 99 5.79 8.57 -6.69
C ASP A 99 4.40 7.97 -6.75
N ILE A 100 3.39 8.72 -6.28
CA ILE A 100 1.99 8.46 -6.58
C ILE A 100 1.72 9.12 -7.93
N THR A 101 1.37 8.31 -8.93
CA THR A 101 1.24 8.77 -10.32
C THR A 101 -0.21 8.94 -10.73
N ASP A 102 -1.10 8.06 -10.26
CA ASP A 102 -2.51 8.06 -10.67
C ASP A 102 -3.45 7.43 -9.63
N ILE A 103 -4.75 7.69 -9.79
CA ILE A 103 -5.81 6.95 -9.11
C ILE A 103 -6.92 6.53 -10.07
N GLU A 104 -7.43 5.33 -9.85
CA GLU A 104 -8.63 4.84 -10.53
C GLU A 104 -9.74 4.58 -9.52
N VAL A 105 -10.95 5.09 -9.77
CA VAL A 105 -12.13 4.74 -8.98
C VAL A 105 -13.11 3.94 -9.83
N SER A 106 -13.46 2.76 -9.33
CA SER A 106 -14.36 1.81 -9.98
C SER A 106 -15.62 1.59 -9.13
N PRO A 107 -16.74 2.28 -9.43
CA PRO A 107 -18.01 2.06 -8.75
C PRO A 107 -18.54 0.64 -8.96
N THR A 108 -18.91 -0.03 -7.87
CA THR A 108 -19.57 -1.36 -7.89
C THR A 108 -21.09 -1.24 -7.72
N SER A 109 -21.55 -0.27 -6.93
CA SER A 109 -22.97 0.01 -6.75
C SER A 109 -23.24 1.50 -6.58
N GLY A 110 -24.37 1.98 -7.09
CA GLY A 110 -24.74 3.38 -7.02
C GLY A 110 -23.95 4.28 -7.98
N ALA A 111 -24.14 5.58 -7.84
CA ALA A 111 -23.41 6.61 -8.58
C ALA A 111 -22.15 7.05 -7.82
N ASP A 112 -21.18 7.59 -8.54
CA ASP A 112 -19.98 8.11 -7.91
C ASP A 112 -20.17 9.56 -7.44
N TYR A 113 -20.02 9.77 -6.13
CA TYR A 113 -20.08 11.08 -5.49
C TYR A 113 -18.76 11.45 -4.80
N LEU A 114 -17.71 10.67 -5.02
CA LEU A 114 -16.40 10.88 -4.42
C LEU A 114 -15.67 12.01 -5.14
N GLN A 115 -15.00 12.82 -4.35
CA GLN A 115 -13.92 13.67 -4.81
C GLN A 115 -12.70 13.42 -3.93
N ILE A 116 -11.53 13.24 -4.55
CA ILE A 116 -10.31 12.81 -3.87
C ILE A 116 -9.18 13.78 -4.17
N TRP A 117 -8.46 14.17 -3.13
CA TRP A 117 -7.23 14.96 -3.23
C TRP A 117 -6.12 14.31 -2.42
N LEU A 118 -4.89 14.47 -2.90
CA LEU A 118 -3.69 14.38 -2.08
C LEU A 118 -3.35 15.78 -1.59
N HIS A 119 -2.93 15.94 -0.33
CA HIS A 119 -2.47 17.24 0.16
C HIS A 119 -1.62 17.15 1.41
N GLY A 120 -0.90 18.22 1.70
CA GLY A 120 0.04 18.30 2.80
C GLY A 120 -0.61 18.62 4.14
N ASN A 121 -1.71 19.37 4.20
CA ASN A 121 -2.26 19.87 5.47
C ASN A 121 -3.54 19.14 5.91
N PRO A 122 -3.48 18.28 6.95
CA PRO A 122 -4.64 17.47 7.37
C PRO A 122 -5.79 18.28 7.97
N THR A 123 -5.56 19.56 8.31
CA THR A 123 -6.53 20.43 8.98
C THR A 123 -7.12 21.50 8.06
N ALA A 124 -6.52 21.72 6.89
CA ALA A 124 -7.08 22.60 5.87
C ALA A 124 -7.92 21.78 4.90
N LYS A 125 -8.92 22.40 4.28
CA LYS A 125 -9.50 21.80 3.08
C LYS A 125 -8.57 22.01 1.89
N ALA A 126 -8.55 21.08 0.95
CA ALA A 126 -7.72 21.15 -0.26
C ALA A 126 -7.80 22.51 -0.99
N GLU A 127 -8.98 23.14 -1.10
CA GLU A 127 -9.10 24.46 -1.76
C GLU A 127 -8.33 25.60 -1.06
N ASN A 128 -7.91 25.38 0.19
CA ASN A 128 -7.11 26.31 0.99
C ASN A 128 -5.68 25.78 1.25
N ASP A 129 -5.30 24.66 0.64
CA ASP A 129 -3.97 24.10 0.72
C ASP A 129 -3.30 24.15 -0.66
N ALA A 130 -2.26 24.97 -0.77
CA ALA A 130 -1.50 25.14 -2.01
C ALA A 130 -0.71 23.89 -2.42
N SER A 131 -0.53 22.92 -1.51
CA SER A 131 0.09 21.63 -1.82
C SER A 131 -0.91 20.60 -2.34
N SER A 132 -2.20 20.93 -2.38
CA SER A 132 -3.22 19.97 -2.80
C SER A 132 -3.14 19.64 -4.29
N VAL A 133 -3.35 18.36 -4.59
CA VAL A 133 -3.45 17.82 -5.94
C VAL A 133 -4.79 17.13 -6.06
N PHE A 134 -5.60 17.60 -7.01
CA PHE A 134 -6.93 17.04 -7.25
C PHE A 134 -6.82 15.82 -8.14
N MET A 135 -7.29 14.68 -7.65
CA MET A 135 -7.05 13.38 -8.28
C MET A 135 -8.31 12.81 -8.93
N TRP A 136 -9.46 12.97 -8.29
CA TRP A 136 -10.71 12.38 -8.79
C TRP A 136 -11.92 13.27 -8.57
N ASN A 137 -12.79 13.36 -9.57
CA ASN A 137 -14.01 14.15 -9.55
C ASN A 137 -15.24 13.37 -10.06
N LYS A 138 -15.92 12.65 -9.16
CA LYS A 138 -17.27 12.10 -9.37
C LYS A 138 -17.43 11.33 -10.71
N GLY A 139 -16.61 10.32 -10.93
CA GLY A 139 -16.62 9.54 -12.17
C GLY A 139 -15.59 9.95 -13.21
N SER A 140 -14.83 11.03 -12.96
CA SER A 140 -13.73 11.46 -13.82
C SER A 140 -12.43 11.42 -13.06
N ASP A 141 -11.47 10.68 -13.61
CA ASP A 141 -10.07 10.89 -13.31
C ASP A 141 -9.69 12.32 -13.75
N VAL A 142 -9.03 13.04 -12.85
CA VAL A 142 -8.50 14.39 -13.06
C VAL A 142 -7.05 14.49 -12.60
N THR A 143 -6.40 13.36 -12.34
CA THR A 143 -4.98 13.28 -12.06
C THR A 143 -4.21 14.08 -13.11
N PRO A 144 -3.23 14.89 -12.71
CA PRO A 144 -2.37 15.62 -13.64
C PRO A 144 -1.69 14.67 -14.65
N GLY A 145 -2.19 14.64 -15.89
CA GLY A 145 -1.73 13.70 -16.92
C GLY A 145 -0.20 13.73 -17.13
N ASP A 146 0.42 12.54 -17.11
CA ASP A 146 1.85 12.26 -17.29
C ASP A 146 2.80 12.85 -16.21
N THR A 147 2.28 13.18 -15.02
CA THR A 147 3.10 13.76 -13.94
C THR A 147 2.88 13.10 -12.58
N THR A 148 3.94 13.08 -11.77
CA THR A 148 3.89 12.69 -10.36
C THR A 148 2.92 13.59 -9.60
N ALA A 149 1.86 13.02 -9.03
CA ALA A 149 0.92 13.73 -8.17
C ALA A 149 1.53 14.05 -6.80
N TRP A 150 2.27 13.11 -6.23
CA TRP A 150 3.00 13.31 -4.98
C TRP A 150 4.21 12.39 -4.89
N THR A 151 5.34 12.88 -4.41
CA THR A 151 6.51 12.04 -4.10
C THR A 151 6.56 11.77 -2.61
N LEU A 152 6.48 10.51 -2.22
CA LEU A 152 6.74 10.06 -0.86
C LEU A 152 8.24 9.81 -0.72
N ALA A 153 8.88 10.43 0.27
CA ALA A 153 10.28 10.14 0.59
C ALA A 153 10.45 8.67 1.05
N ALA A 154 11.69 8.21 1.11
CA ALA A 154 12.01 6.90 1.68
C ALA A 154 11.54 6.79 3.15
N GLY A 155 10.88 5.70 3.46
CA GLY A 155 10.45 5.36 4.81
C GLY A 155 11.54 4.71 5.65
N ASN A 156 11.13 4.23 6.82
CA ASN A 156 12.01 3.59 7.80
C ASN A 156 11.62 2.14 8.15
N SER A 157 10.58 1.61 7.50
CA SER A 157 10.02 0.27 7.74
C SER A 157 9.53 0.06 9.18
N ASP A 158 9.15 1.12 9.89
CA ASP A 158 8.59 1.08 11.24
C ASP A 158 7.10 1.43 11.23
N PRO A 159 6.20 0.42 11.31
CA PRO A 159 4.76 0.64 11.25
C PRO A 159 4.19 1.34 12.50
N SER A 160 5.02 1.67 13.50
CA SER A 160 4.62 2.43 14.69
C SER A 160 4.73 3.94 14.52
N ASN A 161 5.33 4.44 13.44
CA ASN A 161 5.44 5.87 13.16
C ASN A 161 5.31 6.19 11.67
N MET A 162 5.28 7.46 11.31
CA MET A 162 5.43 7.96 9.94
C MET A 162 6.14 9.32 10.00
N GLY A 163 6.72 9.77 8.91
CA GLY A 163 7.46 11.02 8.80
C GLY A 163 8.58 11.11 9.84
N SER A 164 8.80 12.33 10.35
CA SER A 164 9.76 12.59 11.44
C SER A 164 9.21 12.16 12.82
N GLY A 165 8.80 10.89 12.96
CA GLY A 165 8.44 10.27 14.24
C GLY A 165 7.00 10.49 14.70
N ILE A 166 6.07 10.81 13.80
CA ILE A 166 4.64 10.89 14.11
C ILE A 166 4.14 9.51 14.50
N THR A 167 3.67 9.33 15.73
CA THR A 167 3.21 8.01 16.20
C THR A 167 1.95 7.56 15.46
N THR A 168 1.92 6.29 15.08
CA THR A 168 0.76 5.60 14.50
C THR A 168 0.33 4.43 15.40
N ALA A 169 -0.62 4.69 16.29
CA ALA A 169 -1.14 3.71 17.24
C ALA A 169 -2.07 2.69 16.56
N TRP A 170 -2.32 1.55 17.20
CA TRP A 170 -3.28 0.56 16.71
C TRP A 170 -4.69 0.87 17.23
N ASP A 171 -5.65 1.04 16.33
CA ASP A 171 -7.07 1.15 16.66
C ASP A 171 -7.69 -0.26 16.67
N GLY A 172 -8.02 -0.77 17.87
CA GLY A 172 -8.64 -2.07 18.03
C GLY A 172 -10.09 -2.17 17.53
N THR A 173 -10.77 -1.05 17.29
CA THR A 173 -12.13 -1.03 16.75
C THR A 173 -12.11 -0.97 15.23
N ALA A 174 -11.33 -0.05 14.66
CA ALA A 174 -11.19 0.09 13.21
C ALA A 174 -10.22 -0.94 12.61
N GLN A 175 -9.43 -1.64 13.44
CA GLN A 175 -8.43 -2.64 13.04
C GLN A 175 -7.39 -2.06 12.05
N VAL A 176 -6.95 -0.83 12.28
CA VAL A 176 -5.95 -0.13 11.47
C VAL A 176 -4.98 0.65 12.34
N ARG A 177 -3.83 1.01 11.78
CA ARG A 177 -2.98 2.06 12.35
C ARG A 177 -3.68 3.41 12.17
N TYR A 178 -3.56 4.28 13.17
CA TYR A 178 -4.13 5.63 13.12
C TYR A 178 -3.19 6.65 13.78
N THR A 179 -3.39 7.92 13.46
CA THR A 179 -2.75 9.03 14.19
C THR A 179 -3.75 10.15 14.41
N GLU A 180 -3.48 10.99 15.41
CA GLU A 180 -4.23 12.22 15.70
C GLU A 180 -3.36 13.46 15.44
N SER A 181 -2.16 13.24 14.88
CA SER A 181 -1.25 14.31 14.52
C SER A 181 -1.85 15.20 13.44
N THR A 182 -1.65 16.50 13.58
CA THR A 182 -2.02 17.52 12.59
C THR A 182 -0.81 18.01 11.81
N ALA A 183 0.31 17.29 11.85
CA ALA A 183 1.53 17.67 11.16
C ALA A 183 1.35 17.62 9.65
N SER A 184 1.75 18.70 8.98
CA SER A 184 1.71 18.77 7.53
C SER A 184 2.79 17.91 6.89
N ALA A 185 2.48 17.32 5.75
CA ALA A 185 3.42 16.62 4.86
C ALA A 185 3.92 17.55 3.75
N THR A 186 5.15 17.31 3.32
CA THR A 186 5.81 18.00 2.21
C THR A 186 6.28 16.98 1.17
N SER A 187 5.77 17.11 -0.06
CA SER A 187 6.14 16.25 -1.18
C SER A 187 7.66 16.21 -1.40
N GLY A 188 8.21 15.01 -1.59
CA GLY A 188 9.64 14.75 -1.75
C GLY A 188 10.47 14.81 -0.47
N THR A 189 9.86 15.12 0.69
CA THR A 189 10.55 15.23 1.98
C THR A 189 9.98 14.28 3.02
N ASP A 190 8.67 14.27 3.18
CA ASP A 190 7.99 13.36 4.08
C ASP A 190 7.65 12.05 3.36
N ASP A 191 7.72 10.94 4.08
CA ASP A 191 7.36 9.60 3.59
C ASP A 191 5.84 9.38 3.53
N TYR A 192 5.04 10.41 3.81
CA TYR A 192 3.59 10.31 3.87
C TYR A 192 2.89 11.47 3.15
N VAL A 193 1.62 11.26 2.81
CA VAL A 193 0.70 12.28 2.30
C VAL A 193 -0.69 12.06 2.88
N TRP A 194 -1.44 13.13 3.10
CA TRP A 194 -2.84 13.02 3.51
C TRP A 194 -3.75 12.89 2.31
N VAL A 195 -4.81 12.09 2.46
CA VAL A 195 -5.87 11.95 1.48
C VAL A 195 -7.13 12.62 2.01
N GLN A 196 -7.55 13.69 1.34
CA GLN A 196 -8.84 14.30 1.56
C GLN A 196 -9.89 13.59 0.69
N ILE A 197 -11.03 13.27 1.30
CA ILE A 197 -12.20 12.76 0.57
C ILE A 197 -13.40 13.65 0.87
N SER A 198 -14.06 14.12 -0.19
CA SER A 198 -15.38 14.72 -0.10
C SER A 198 -16.44 13.80 -0.70
N ILE A 199 -17.55 13.66 0.00
CA ILE A 199 -18.77 12.98 -0.49
C ILE A 199 -19.79 14.07 -0.81
N ASP A 200 -20.05 14.28 -2.10
CA ASP A 200 -20.97 15.31 -2.58
C ASP A 200 -22.25 14.69 -3.16
N ILE A 201 -23.24 14.44 -2.29
CA ILE A 201 -24.47 13.73 -2.66
C ILE A 201 -25.52 14.75 -3.12
N PRO A 202 -25.97 14.72 -4.39
CA PRO A 202 -27.01 15.63 -4.86
C PRO A 202 -28.38 15.32 -4.22
N ASP A 203 -29.27 16.31 -4.16
CA ASP A 203 -30.65 16.15 -3.65
C ASP A 203 -31.50 15.15 -4.46
N THR A 204 -31.05 14.85 -5.67
CA THR A 204 -31.65 13.89 -6.61
C THR A 204 -31.12 12.47 -6.45
N ALA A 205 -30.15 12.24 -5.54
CA ALA A 205 -29.62 10.91 -5.28
C ALA A 205 -30.72 9.95 -4.80
N SER A 206 -30.60 8.69 -5.25
CA SER A 206 -31.49 7.63 -4.81
C SER A 206 -31.06 7.11 -3.44
N ALA A 207 -32.02 6.65 -2.63
CA ALA A 207 -31.66 5.92 -1.41
C ALA A 207 -31.03 4.57 -1.79
N GLY A 208 -29.92 4.21 -1.15
CA GLY A 208 -29.23 2.95 -1.42
C GLY A 208 -27.78 2.95 -0.96
N SER A 209 -27.10 1.84 -1.18
CA SER A 209 -25.67 1.68 -0.88
C SER A 209 -24.82 2.06 -2.10
N TYR A 210 -23.84 2.91 -1.84
CA TYR A 210 -22.86 3.38 -2.81
C TYR A 210 -21.52 2.77 -2.45
N SER A 211 -20.91 2.02 -3.38
CA SER A 211 -19.67 1.29 -3.14
C SER A 211 -18.81 1.23 -4.39
N GLY A 212 -17.51 1.03 -4.19
CA GLY A 212 -16.53 0.91 -5.25
C GLY A 212 -15.14 0.66 -4.69
N THR A 213 -14.17 0.62 -5.58
CA THR A 213 -12.74 0.47 -5.26
C THR A 213 -12.00 1.73 -5.67
N ILE A 214 -11.00 2.12 -4.88
CA ILE A 214 -10.01 3.14 -5.24
C ILE A 214 -8.68 2.40 -5.38
N THR A 215 -8.06 2.52 -6.54
CA THR A 215 -6.70 2.04 -6.81
C THR A 215 -5.77 3.25 -6.85
N PHE A 216 -4.59 3.12 -6.24
CA PHE A 216 -3.52 4.11 -6.33
C PHE A 216 -2.37 3.47 -7.09
N ASP A 217 -1.87 4.16 -8.11
CA ASP A 217 -0.72 3.73 -8.88
C ASP A 217 0.55 4.38 -8.34
N PHE A 218 1.58 3.56 -8.18
CA PHE A 218 2.85 3.94 -7.60
C PHE A 218 3.99 3.58 -8.53
N GLU A 219 4.97 4.46 -8.66
CA GLU A 219 6.22 4.22 -9.39
C GLU A 219 7.42 4.51 -8.50
N ALA A 220 8.44 3.66 -8.56
CA ALA A 220 9.70 3.96 -7.88
C ALA A 220 10.35 5.18 -8.55
N THR A 221 10.81 6.15 -7.76
CA THR A 221 11.53 7.29 -8.32
C THR A 221 12.88 6.78 -8.86
N THR A 222 13.03 6.67 -10.19
CA THR A 222 14.29 6.19 -10.77
C THR A 222 15.41 7.18 -10.48
N HIS A 223 16.41 6.74 -9.71
CA HIS A 223 17.70 7.43 -9.56
C HIS A 223 18.74 6.86 -10.52
#